data_AF-A0A849T2Z7-F1
#
_entry.id   AF-A0A849T2Z7-F1
#
_cell.length_a   1.000
_cell.length_b   1.000
_cell.length_c   1.000
_cell.angle_alpha   90.00
_cell.angle_beta   90.00
_cell.angle_gamma   90.00
#
_symmetry.space_group_name_H-M   'P 1'
#
loop_
_entity.id
_entity.type
_entity.pdbx_description
1 polymer ?
#
loop_
_entity_poly.entity_id
_entity_poly.type
_entity_poly.pdbx_seq_one_letter_code
_entity_poly.pdbx_strand_id
1 'polypeptide(L)'
;MYNIKIIFDKKPIVSSEDMCSFIDEDNSLYYMSKSCLFYGCEVLKKKKTRLVIPNYLGKIGSPGFKLCNELGGVPQIFEFQKKSNAWQNTERCLFNKRDFIEISFLTKEWKAYIKTE
;
A
#
# COMPACT_ATOMS: atom_id res chain seq x y z
N MET A 1 1.33 -10.28 14.64
CA MET A 1 2.78 -10.08 14.47
C MET A 1 3.30 -10.80 13.23
N TYR A 2 3.78 -10.01 12.28
CA TYR A 2 4.43 -10.43 11.04
C TYR A 2 5.86 -9.92 11.08
N ASN A 3 6.79 -10.68 10.51
CA ASN A 3 8.11 -10.13 10.20
C ASN A 3 7.99 -9.46 8.84
N ILE A 4 8.41 -8.20 8.76
CA ILE A 4 8.45 -7.41 7.54
C ILE A 4 9.90 -7.14 7.21
N LYS A 5 10.26 -7.29 5.93
CA LYS A 5 11.57 -6.99 5.38
C LYS A 5 11.40 -5.97 4.26
N ILE A 6 12.05 -4.83 4.41
CA ILE A 6 12.13 -3.79 3.37
C ILE A 6 13.57 -3.60 2.94
N ILE A 7 13.80 -3.26 1.67
CA ILE A 7 15.12 -2.82 1.22
C ILE A 7 15.18 -1.31 1.37
N PHE A 8 16.04 -0.84 2.27
CA PHE A 8 16.30 0.58 2.48
C PHE A 8 17.81 0.81 2.38
N ASP A 9 18.22 1.76 1.53
CA ASP A 9 19.64 2.03 1.26
C ASP A 9 20.47 0.77 0.94
N LYS A 10 19.95 -0.05 0.01
CA LYS A 10 20.54 -1.33 -0.43
C LYS A 10 20.72 -2.38 0.69
N LYS A 11 20.18 -2.16 1.88
CA LYS A 11 20.24 -3.09 3.01
C LYS A 11 18.84 -3.58 3.36
N PRO A 12 18.68 -4.89 3.65
CA PRO A 12 17.42 -5.40 4.19
C PRO A 12 17.28 -4.94 5.64
N ILE A 13 16.19 -4.25 5.94
CA ILE A 13 15.76 -3.94 7.31
C ILE A 13 14.61 -4.88 7.63
N VAL A 14 14.77 -5.67 8.69
CA VAL A 14 13.71 -6.56 9.20
C VAL A 14 13.12 -5.95 10.46
N SER A 15 11.81 -5.73 10.45
CA SER A 15 11.03 -5.25 11.59
C SER A 15 9.92 -6.25 11.94
N SER A 16 9.44 -6.19 13.17
CA SER A 16 8.22 -6.88 13.56
C SER A 16 7.07 -5.88 13.56
N GLU A 17 6.06 -6.11 12.73
CA GLU A 17 4.92 -5.22 12.56
C GLU A 17 3.61 -5.97 12.72
N ASP A 18 2.61 -5.25 13.25
CA ASP A 18 1.25 -5.74 13.37
C ASP A 18 0.45 -5.37 12.12
N MET A 19 0.40 -6.34 11.21
CA MET A 19 -0.38 -6.29 9.98
C MET A 19 -1.69 -7.08 10.13
N CYS A 20 -2.70 -6.66 9.37
CA CYS A 20 -3.92 -7.39 9.12
C CYS A 20 -4.02 -7.77 7.64
N SER A 21 -4.79 -8.83 7.38
CA SER A 21 -5.21 -9.21 6.05
C SER A 21 -6.73 -9.29 6.01
N PHE A 22 -7.34 -8.92 4.89
CA PHE A 22 -8.78 -9.09 4.66
C PHE A 22 -9.02 -9.54 3.22
N ILE A 23 -10.17 -10.17 3.00
CA ILE A 23 -10.63 -10.58 1.68
C ILE A 23 -11.81 -9.68 1.33
N ASP A 24 -11.82 -9.12 0.13
CA ASP A 24 -12.92 -8.29 -0.34
C ASP A 24 -14.03 -9.10 -1.03
N GLU A 25 -15.04 -8.40 -1.55
CA GLU A 25 -16.18 -9.02 -2.24
C GLU A 25 -15.80 -9.76 -3.53
N ASP A 26 -14.67 -9.38 -4.16
CA ASP A 26 -14.13 -10.03 -5.35
C ASP A 26 -13.18 -11.19 -5.01
N ASN A 27 -13.17 -11.64 -3.75
CA ASN A 27 -12.30 -12.70 -3.22
C ASN A 27 -10.79 -12.38 -3.36
N SER A 28 -10.44 -11.10 -3.39
CA SER A 28 -9.05 -10.62 -3.43
C SER A 28 -8.52 -10.42 -2.01
N LEU A 29 -7.37 -11.03 -1.71
CA LEU A 29 -6.68 -10.89 -0.42
C LEU A 29 -5.80 -9.65 -0.42
N TYR A 30 -5.94 -8.81 0.60
CA TYR A 30 -5.15 -7.60 0.76
C TYR A 30 -4.54 -7.47 2.15
N TYR A 31 -3.47 -6.70 2.24
CA TYR A 31 -2.70 -6.45 3.46
C TYR A 31 -2.67 -4.97 3.86
N MET A 32 -2.73 -4.68 5.17
CA MET A 32 -2.66 -3.31 5.70
C MET A 32 -2.25 -3.28 7.17
N SER A 33 -1.90 -2.10 7.68
CA SER A 33 -1.72 -1.89 9.12
C SER A 33 -3.04 -2.11 9.87
N LYS A 34 -2.97 -2.58 11.12
CA LYS A 34 -4.17 -2.76 11.98
C LYS A 34 -5.04 -1.50 12.06
N SER A 35 -4.43 -0.32 12.10
CA SER A 35 -5.10 0.99 12.14
C SER A 35 -5.94 1.30 10.89
N CYS A 36 -5.62 0.71 9.75
CA CYS A 36 -6.36 0.89 8.51
C CYS A 36 -7.54 -0.07 8.36
N LEU A 37 -7.63 -1.10 9.21
CA LEU A 37 -8.72 -2.07 9.17
C LEU A 37 -10.07 -1.35 9.37
N PHE A 38 -11.10 -1.80 8.65
CA PHE A 38 -12.43 -1.19 8.65
C PHE A 38 -12.43 0.32 8.32
N TYR A 39 -11.58 0.74 7.38
CA TYR A 39 -11.46 2.15 6.96
C TYR A 39 -11.06 3.10 8.11
N GLY A 40 -10.32 2.57 9.10
CA GLY A 40 -9.96 3.29 10.31
C GLY A 40 -8.88 4.35 10.14
N CYS A 41 -8.05 4.28 9.08
CA CYS A 41 -6.95 5.23 8.88
C CYS A 41 -7.33 6.40 7.97
N GLU A 42 -6.64 7.52 8.16
CA GLU A 42 -7.02 8.81 7.58
C GLU A 42 -7.05 8.81 6.05
N VAL A 43 -6.14 8.07 5.40
CA VAL A 43 -6.13 7.98 3.93
C VAL A 43 -7.38 7.30 3.35
N LEU A 44 -7.97 6.34 4.08
CA LEU A 44 -9.20 5.67 3.67
C LEU A 44 -10.46 6.48 4.00
N LYS A 45 -10.40 7.32 5.02
CA LYS A 45 -11.46 8.29 5.35
C LYS A 45 -11.43 9.54 4.47
N LYS A 46 -10.30 9.81 3.83
CA LYS A 46 -10.10 10.98 2.97
C LYS A 46 -11.22 10.99 1.92
N LYS A 47 -11.93 12.12 1.84
CA LYS A 47 -12.92 12.33 0.79
C LYS A 47 -12.24 12.17 -0.56
N LYS A 48 -12.66 11.17 -1.33
CA LYS A 48 -12.13 10.90 -2.66
C LYS A 48 -12.55 12.03 -3.58
N THR A 49 -11.56 12.81 -4.01
CA THR A 49 -11.71 13.88 -5.00
C THR A 49 -10.99 13.47 -6.26
N ARG A 50 -11.31 14.14 -7.37
CA ARG A 50 -10.57 13.97 -8.63
C ARG A 50 -9.07 14.15 -8.39
N LEU A 51 -8.28 13.18 -8.84
CA LEU A 51 -6.82 13.23 -8.86
C LEU A 51 -6.34 13.29 -10.31
N VAL A 52 -5.50 14.28 -10.60
CA VAL A 52 -4.79 14.37 -11.89
C VAL A 52 -3.36 13.97 -11.59
N ILE A 53 -2.98 12.78 -12.05
CA ILE A 53 -1.62 12.24 -11.84
C ILE A 53 -0.87 12.35 -13.17
N PRO A 54 0.08 13.28 -13.31
CA PRO A 54 0.83 13.45 -14.54
C PRO A 54 1.54 12.15 -14.93
N ASN A 55 1.45 11.79 -16.22
CA ASN A 55 2.06 10.57 -16.75
C ASN A 55 1.67 9.31 -15.97
N TYR A 56 0.45 9.21 -15.45
CA TYR A 56 -0.01 8.04 -14.67
C TYR A 56 0.28 6.72 -15.39
N LEU A 57 -0.05 6.65 -16.69
CA LEU A 57 0.23 5.51 -17.57
C LEU A 57 1.61 5.54 -18.25
N GLY A 58 2.44 6.54 -17.92
CA GLY A 58 3.78 6.67 -18.47
C GLY A 58 4.69 5.51 -18.06
N LYS A 59 5.70 5.23 -18.91
CA LYS A 59 6.63 4.09 -18.77
C LYS A 59 7.51 4.11 -17.52
N ILE A 60 7.68 5.29 -16.89
CA ILE A 60 8.53 5.46 -15.70
C ILE A 60 7.65 5.38 -14.45
N GLY A 61 7.98 4.46 -13.54
CA GLY A 61 7.30 4.26 -12.26
C GLY A 61 5.94 3.55 -12.39
N SER A 62 5.63 2.66 -11.45
CA SER A 62 4.34 1.94 -11.47
C SER A 62 3.19 2.92 -11.18
N PRO A 63 2.01 2.76 -11.82
CA PRO A 63 0.86 3.62 -11.57
C PRO A 63 0.47 3.66 -10.07
N GLY A 64 0.55 2.52 -9.39
CA GLY A 64 0.29 2.42 -7.96
C GLY A 64 1.28 3.22 -7.10
N PHE A 65 2.57 3.26 -7.47
CA PHE A 65 3.56 4.08 -6.77
C PHE A 65 3.29 5.56 -6.97
N LYS A 66 2.89 5.97 -8.18
CA LYS A 66 2.51 7.36 -8.47
C LYS A 66 1.30 7.78 -7.66
N LEU A 67 0.27 6.92 -7.59
CA LEU A 67 -0.89 7.14 -6.74
C LEU A 67 -0.51 7.28 -5.27
N CYS A 68 0.35 6.39 -4.77
CA CYS A 68 0.84 6.47 -3.40
C CYS A 68 1.50 7.82 -3.09
N ASN A 69 2.39 8.29 -3.99
CA ASN A 69 3.04 9.60 -3.86
C ASN A 69 2.03 10.74 -3.89
N GLU A 70 1.06 10.71 -4.81
CA GLU A 70 0.01 11.74 -4.94
C GLU A 70 -0.86 11.82 -3.68
N LEU A 71 -1.09 10.68 -3.02
CA LEU A 71 -1.82 10.61 -1.76
C LEU A 71 -0.98 11.03 -0.54
N GLY A 72 0.30 11.40 -0.73
CA GLY A 72 1.22 11.83 0.33
C GLY A 72 1.86 10.68 1.09
N GLY A 73 1.82 9.46 0.54
CA GLY A 73 2.48 8.29 1.12
C GLY A 73 3.86 8.03 0.50
N VAL A 74 4.56 7.05 1.06
CA VAL A 74 5.87 6.57 0.59
C VAL A 74 5.70 5.15 0.06
N PRO A 75 5.86 4.90 -1.25
CA PRO A 75 5.71 3.57 -1.81
C PRO A 75 6.92 2.70 -1.46
N GLN A 76 6.65 1.44 -1.11
CA GLN A 76 7.67 0.48 -0.70
C GLN A 76 7.32 -0.91 -1.24
N ILE A 77 8.31 -1.57 -1.83
CA ILE A 77 8.27 -3.03 -1.98
C ILE A 77 8.63 -3.61 -0.60
N PHE A 78 7.82 -4.54 -0.10
CA PHE A 78 8.11 -5.21 1.16
C PHE A 78 7.85 -6.71 1.05
N GLU A 79 8.65 -7.47 1.77
CA GLU A 79 8.47 -8.88 1.98
C GLU A 79 7.93 -9.11 3.39
N PHE A 80 7.05 -10.08 3.59
CA PHE A 80 6.54 -10.41 4.91
C PHE A 80 6.30 -11.91 5.08
N GLN A 81 6.33 -12.37 6.34
CA GLN A 81 5.95 -13.72 6.70
C GLN A 81 5.19 -13.76 8.04
N LYS A 82 4.27 -14.71 8.17
CA LYS A 82 3.56 -15.02 9.42
C LYS A 82 4.11 -16.32 9.99
N LYS A 83 4.57 -16.30 11.25
CA LYS A 83 4.97 -17.50 12.03
C LYS A 83 5.82 -18.52 11.22
N SER A 84 6.86 -18.05 10.54
CA SER A 84 7.81 -18.86 9.75
C SER A 84 7.27 -19.50 8.47
N ASN A 85 6.12 -19.05 7.96
CA ASN A 85 5.70 -19.36 6.60
C ASN A 85 6.65 -18.76 5.56
N ALA A 86 6.50 -19.18 4.30
CA ALA A 86 7.24 -18.59 3.18
C ALA A 86 7.10 -17.05 3.15
N TRP A 87 8.20 -16.38 2.80
CA TRP A 87 8.19 -14.95 2.51
C TRP A 87 7.28 -14.68 1.32
N GLN A 88 6.37 -13.74 1.50
CA GLN A 88 5.52 -13.19 0.46
C GLN A 88 6.02 -11.78 0.16
N ASN A 89 5.94 -11.35 -1.10
CA ASN A 89 6.29 -9.99 -1.50
C ASN A 89 5.05 -9.27 -2.02
N THR A 90 4.90 -8.01 -1.67
CA THR A 90 3.91 -7.11 -2.27
C THR A 90 4.37 -5.66 -2.15
N GLU A 91 3.55 -4.75 -2.62
CA GLU A 91 3.79 -3.32 -2.63
C GLU A 91 2.88 -2.64 -1.61
N ARG A 92 3.43 -1.78 -0.74
CA ARG A 92 2.65 -0.96 0.19
C ARG A 92 2.89 0.52 -0.01
N CYS A 93 1.89 1.31 0.36
CA CYS A 93 2.01 2.74 0.55
C CYS A 93 2.03 3.03 2.05
N LEU A 94 3.14 3.61 2.55
CA LEU A 94 3.31 3.96 3.96
C LEU A 94 2.97 5.43 4.20
N PHE A 95 2.03 5.68 5.11
CA PHE A 95 1.57 7.00 5.54
C PHE A 95 2.03 7.27 6.98
N ASN A 96 2.48 8.50 7.24
CA ASN A 96 2.89 8.97 8.57
C ASN A 96 3.87 8.02 9.29
N LYS A 97 4.69 7.28 8.53
CA LYS A 97 5.65 6.27 9.01
C LYS A 97 5.05 5.11 9.81
N ARG A 98 3.72 4.97 9.87
CA ARG A 98 3.04 3.99 10.73
C ARG A 98 1.94 3.22 10.02
N ASP A 99 1.08 3.94 9.32
CA ASP A 99 -0.08 3.34 8.66
C ASP A 99 0.33 2.90 7.27
N PHE A 100 -0.04 1.69 6.86
CA PHE A 100 0.22 1.27 5.50
C PHE A 100 -0.97 0.55 4.90
N ILE A 101 -1.06 0.64 3.59
CA ILE A 101 -2.06 -0.03 2.78
C ILE A 101 -1.36 -0.65 1.59
N GLU A 102 -1.71 -1.88 1.24
CA GLU A 102 -1.25 -2.49 0.00
C GLU A 102 -1.67 -1.67 -1.22
N ILE A 103 -0.73 -1.45 -2.14
CA ILE A 103 -0.92 -0.56 -3.29
C ILE A 103 -2.01 -1.07 -4.23
N SER A 104 -2.17 -2.38 -4.37
CA SER A 104 -3.24 -3.00 -5.18
C SER A 104 -4.63 -2.57 -4.68
N PHE A 105 -4.87 -2.65 -3.36
CA PHE A 105 -6.10 -2.18 -2.73
C PHE A 105 -6.28 -0.67 -2.86
N LEU A 106 -5.22 0.11 -2.57
CA LEU A 106 -5.28 1.56 -2.71
C LEU A 106 -5.62 1.98 -4.14
N THR A 107 -5.06 1.29 -5.14
CA THR A 107 -5.36 1.52 -6.55
C THR A 107 -6.82 1.21 -6.87
N LYS A 108 -7.35 0.09 -6.37
CA LYS A 108 -8.77 -0.25 -6.52
C LYS A 108 -9.67 0.86 -5.96
N GLU A 109 -9.38 1.33 -4.75
CA GLU A 109 -10.19 2.33 -4.04
C GLU A 109 -10.23 3.69 -4.73
N TRP A 110 -9.15 4.06 -5.42
CA TRP A 110 -8.99 5.38 -6.04
C TRP A 110 -9.18 5.37 -7.57
N LYS A 111 -9.26 4.19 -8.21
CA LYS A 111 -9.30 4.04 -9.68
C LYS A 111 -10.30 4.96 -10.37
N ALA A 112 -11.52 5.06 -9.84
CA ALA A 112 -12.59 5.87 -10.43
C ALA A 112 -12.35 7.39 -10.38
N TYR A 113 -11.41 7.83 -9.53
CA TYR A 113 -11.10 9.24 -9.28
C TYR A 113 -9.84 9.72 -9.99
N ILE A 114 -9.06 8.80 -10.57
CA ILE A 114 -7.85 9.11 -11.31
C ILE A 114 -8.21 9.52 -12.73
N LYS A 115 -7.74 10.68 -13.16
CA LYS A 115 -7.78 11.12 -14.55
C LYS A 115 -6.38 11.06 -15.14
N THR A 116 -6.29 10.37 -16.26
CA THR A 116 -5.12 10.34 -17.11
C THR A 116 -5.28 11.46 -18.12
N GLU A 117 -4.42 12.47 -18.04
CA GLU A 117 -4.27 13.48 -19.09
C GLU A 117 -3.19 13.02 -20.08
#